data_AF-A0A2D6JR83-F1
#
_entry.id   AF-A0A2D6JR83-F1
#
_cell.length_a   1.000
_cell.length_b   1.000
_cell.length_c   1.000
_cell.angle_alpha   90.00
_cell.angle_beta   90.00
_cell.angle_gamma   90.00
#
_symmetry.space_group_name_H-M   'P 1'
#
loop_
_entity.id
_entity.type
_entity.pdbx_description
1 polymer ?
#
loop_
_entity_poly.entity_id
_entity_poly.type
_entity_poly.pdbx_seq_one_letter_code
_entity_poly.pdbx_strand_id
1 'polypeptide(L)'
;MTQPKLSDRQFGLMFAAVFSVIAVVGWFFFAVILESALIAAGGFTAVALALPGVLLPFNRLWGLFAERLGRVMNFLLLGLFFYLFLLPIGFIIRLSGRDPMHRNPDPKAKTYWTPVTRHSDEDTFRDMF
;
A
#
# COMPACT_ATOMS: atom_id res chain seq x y z
N MET A 1 20.65 -2.89 -12.18
CA MET A 1 19.32 -2.30 -12.44
C MET A 1 19.29 -0.92 -11.82
N THR A 2 19.51 0.11 -12.64
CA THR A 2 19.57 1.51 -12.19
C THR A 2 18.18 1.99 -11.79
N GLN A 3 18.00 2.29 -10.50
CA GLN A 3 16.78 2.87 -9.94
C GLN A 3 16.34 4.08 -10.78
N PRO A 4 15.07 4.16 -11.23
CA PRO A 4 14.57 5.35 -11.89
C PRO A 4 14.60 6.49 -10.86
N LYS A 5 15.50 7.45 -11.05
CA LYS A 5 15.50 8.69 -10.27
C LYS A 5 14.14 9.34 -10.50
N LEU A 6 13.35 9.51 -9.43
CA LEU A 6 12.12 10.29 -9.44
C LEU A 6 12.36 11.58 -10.22
N SER A 7 11.63 11.77 -11.32
CA SER A 7 11.76 12.97 -12.15
C SER A 7 11.42 14.17 -11.29
N ASP A 8 12.41 15.00 -10.97
CA ASP A 8 12.29 16.14 -10.03
C ASP A 8 11.11 17.07 -10.37
N ARG A 9 10.71 17.09 -11.65
CA ARG A 9 9.55 17.81 -12.17
C ARG A 9 8.22 17.23 -11.68
N GLN A 10 8.09 15.91 -11.59
CA GLN A 10 6.88 15.25 -11.09
C GLN A 10 6.68 15.51 -9.59
N PHE A 11 7.78 15.55 -8.83
CA PHE A 11 7.74 15.92 -7.41
C PHE A 11 7.22 17.36 -7.22
N GLY A 12 7.79 18.32 -7.97
CA GLY A 12 7.32 19.70 -7.95
C GLY A 12 5.85 19.86 -8.36
N LEU A 13 5.41 19.11 -9.38
CA LEU A 13 4.03 19.15 -9.89
C LEU A 13 3.03 18.54 -8.89
N MET A 14 3.41 17.45 -8.19
CA MET A 14 2.58 16.85 -7.15
C MET A 14 2.37 17.82 -5.98
N PHE A 15 3.43 18.50 -5.51
CA PHE A 15 3.30 19.50 -4.45
C PHE A 15 2.48 20.71 -4.90
N ALA A 16 2.68 21.19 -6.13
CA ALA A 16 1.85 22.27 -6.71
C ALA A 16 0.36 21.88 -6.74
N ALA A 17 0.05 20.64 -7.12
CA ALA A 17 -1.32 20.13 -7.11
C ALA A 17 -1.91 20.06 -5.68
N VAL A 18 -1.15 19.53 -4.71
CA VAL A 18 -1.60 19.43 -3.30
C VAL A 18 -1.86 20.82 -2.72
N PHE A 19 -0.95 21.78 -2.90
CA PHE A 19 -1.15 23.14 -2.40
C PHE A 19 -2.32 23.86 -3.10
N SER A 20 -2.50 23.63 -4.41
CA SER A 20 -3.66 24.15 -5.14
C SER A 20 -4.98 23.62 -4.56
N VAL A 21 -5.07 22.32 -4.29
CA VAL A 21 -6.26 21.72 -3.67
C VAL A 21 -6.50 22.30 -2.27
N ILE A 22 -5.46 22.44 -1.45
CA ILE A 22 -5.59 23.05 -0.11
C ILE A 22 -6.08 24.50 -0.21
N ALA A 23 -5.58 25.28 -1.18
CA ALA A 23 -6.03 26.65 -1.40
C ALA A 23 -7.50 26.72 -1.83
N VAL A 24 -7.93 25.83 -2.74
CA VAL A 24 -9.32 25.74 -3.21
C VAL A 24 -10.27 25.29 -2.08
N VAL A 25 -9.88 24.28 -1.31
CA VAL A 25 -10.67 23.79 -0.17
C VAL A 25 -10.72 24.84 0.94
N GLY A 26 -9.60 25.51 1.24
CA GLY A 26 -9.56 26.61 2.20
C GLY A 26 -10.47 27.76 1.81
N TRP A 27 -10.49 28.13 0.53
CA TRP A 27 -11.44 29.11 0.00
C TRP A 27 -12.89 28.66 0.21
N PHE A 28 -13.20 27.43 -0.20
CA PHE A 28 -14.58 26.92 -0.19
C PHE A 28 -15.16 26.78 1.22
N PHE A 29 -14.35 26.36 2.20
CA PHE A 29 -14.82 26.11 3.56
C PHE A 29 -14.76 27.32 4.49
N PHE A 30 -13.79 28.23 4.33
CA PHE A 30 -13.59 29.30 5.28
C PHE A 30 -14.00 30.68 4.78
N ALA A 31 -14.23 30.90 3.46
CA ALA A 31 -14.64 32.18 2.86
C ALA A 31 -13.80 33.41 3.29
N VAL A 32 -12.62 33.17 3.87
CA VAL A 32 -11.64 34.16 4.29
C VAL A 32 -10.49 34.06 3.30
N ILE A 33 -10.17 35.17 2.64
CA ILE A 33 -8.93 35.32 1.89
C ILE A 33 -7.81 35.30 2.94
N LEU A 34 -7.26 34.12 3.20
CA LEU A 34 -6.07 33.97 4.01
C LEU A 34 -4.90 34.48 3.16
N GLU A 35 -4.62 35.78 3.21
CA GLU A 35 -3.48 36.40 2.54
C GLU A 35 -2.17 35.66 2.87
N SER A 36 -2.05 35.13 4.09
CA SER A 36 -0.96 34.25 4.52
C SER A 36 -0.89 32.93 3.75
N ALA A 37 -2.03 32.32 3.39
CA ALA A 37 -2.08 31.12 2.57
C ALA A 37 -1.76 31.42 1.11
N LEU A 38 -2.13 32.60 0.60
CA LEU A 38 -1.78 33.04 -0.76
C LEU A 38 -0.29 33.38 -0.89
N ILE A 39 0.30 34.03 0.13
CA ILE A 39 1.74 34.30 0.23
C ILE A 39 2.52 33.00 0.43
N ALA A 40 2.01 32.06 1.23
CA ALA A 40 2.60 30.74 1.37
C ALA A 40 2.53 29.95 0.05
N ALA A 41 1.39 29.95 -0.64
CA ALA A 41 1.22 29.28 -1.93
C ALA A 41 2.09 29.92 -3.02
N GLY A 42 2.14 31.26 -3.09
CA GLY A 42 3.01 32.00 -4.01
C GLY A 42 4.49 31.79 -3.71
N GLY A 43 4.88 31.79 -2.42
CA GLY A 43 6.23 31.49 -1.96
C GLY A 43 6.66 30.06 -2.28
N PHE A 44 5.81 29.07 -2.02
CA PHE A 44 6.07 27.67 -2.38
C PHE A 44 6.11 27.46 -3.89
N THR A 45 5.25 28.13 -4.66
CA THR A 45 5.25 28.08 -6.12
C THR A 45 6.51 28.75 -6.70
N ALA A 46 6.91 29.89 -6.15
CA ALA A 46 8.14 30.58 -6.54
C ALA A 46 9.39 29.77 -6.18
N VAL A 47 9.43 29.13 -5.01
CA VAL A 47 10.52 28.23 -4.60
C VAL A 47 10.56 26.96 -5.46
N ALA A 48 9.38 26.42 -5.83
CA ALA A 48 9.27 25.28 -6.72
C ALA A 48 9.72 25.59 -8.16
N LEU A 49 9.55 26.83 -8.63
CA LEU A 49 9.92 27.26 -9.98
C LEU A 49 11.33 27.86 -10.10
N ALA A 50 11.83 28.56 -9.07
CA ALA A 50 13.06 29.35 -9.16
C ALA A 50 14.35 28.58 -8.83
N LEU A 51 14.32 27.58 -7.95
CA LEU A 51 15.53 26.83 -7.54
C LEU A 51 15.29 25.32 -7.42
N PRO A 52 15.30 24.57 -8.54
CA PRO A 52 15.32 23.10 -8.50
C PRO A 52 16.56 22.54 -7.76
N GLY A 53 17.61 23.34 -7.56
CA GLY A 53 18.83 22.96 -6.82
C GLY A 53 18.66 22.81 -5.30
N VAL A 54 17.73 23.54 -4.67
CA VAL A 54 17.46 23.43 -3.22
C VAL A 54 16.46 22.30 -2.93
N LEU A 55 15.60 21.96 -3.90
CA LEU A 55 14.73 20.78 -3.83
C LEU A 55 15.51 19.46 -3.96
N LEU A 56 16.78 19.49 -4.39
CA LEU A 56 17.59 18.30 -4.65
C LEU A 56 17.95 17.49 -3.39
N PRO A 57 18.48 18.09 -2.30
CA PRO A 57 18.65 17.38 -1.03
C PRO A 57 17.31 17.05 -0.36
N PHE A 58 16.30 17.92 -0.51
CA PHE A 58 14.99 17.73 0.11
C PHE A 58 14.20 16.58 -0.52
N ASN A 59 14.18 16.44 -1.84
CA ASN A 59 13.57 15.32 -2.55
C ASN A 59 14.24 13.99 -2.14
N ARG A 60 15.56 13.98 -1.95
CA ARG A 60 16.28 12.79 -1.46
C ARG A 60 15.94 12.45 -0.01
N LEU A 61 15.89 13.44 0.88
CA LEU A 61 15.48 13.26 2.28
C LEU A 61 14.02 12.78 2.36
N TRP A 62 13.14 13.38 1.58
CA TRP A 62 11.75 12.99 1.46
C TRP A 62 11.60 11.58 0.89
N GLY A 63 12.38 11.22 -0.13
CA GLY A 63 12.41 9.86 -0.68
C GLY A 63 12.80 8.83 0.37
N LEU A 64 13.88 9.07 1.12
CA LEU A 64 14.30 8.20 2.23
C LEU A 64 13.24 8.09 3.33
N PHE A 65 12.53 9.19 3.62
CA PHE A 65 11.42 9.19 4.56
C PHE A 65 10.22 8.41 4.03
N ALA A 66 9.84 8.64 2.78
CA ALA A 66 8.73 7.99 2.09
C ALA A 66 8.96 6.48 1.95
N GLU A 67 10.20 6.03 1.73
CA GLU A 67 10.53 4.60 1.72
C GLU A 67 10.32 3.95 3.10
N ARG A 68 10.76 4.62 4.17
CA ARG A 68 10.56 4.13 5.55
C ARG A 68 9.10 4.11 5.92
N LEU A 69 8.37 5.18 5.59
CA LEU A 69 6.94 5.28 5.80
C LEU A 69 6.19 4.21 4.98
N GLY A 70 6.59 3.99 3.73
CA GLY A 70 6.04 2.95 2.86
C GLY A 70 6.20 1.56 3.46
N ARG A 71 7.35 1.26 4.09
CA ARG A 71 7.54 0.00 4.83
C ARG A 71 6.57 -0.12 6.01
N VAL A 72 6.40 0.93 6.80
CA VAL A 72 5.45 0.95 7.93
C VAL A 72 4.03 0.75 7.41
N MET A 73 3.65 1.45 6.34
CA MET A 73 2.33 1.29 5.70
C MET A 73 2.12 -0.13 5.19
N ASN A 74 3.13 -0.77 4.61
CA ASN A 74 3.01 -2.16 4.17
C ASN A 74 2.70 -3.10 5.35
N PHE A 75 3.44 -2.97 6.46
CA PHE A 75 3.15 -3.74 7.68
C PHE A 75 1.77 -3.41 8.27
N LEU A 76 1.39 -2.14 8.25
CA LEU A 76 0.09 -1.68 8.74
C LEU A 76 -1.06 -2.26 7.91
N LEU A 77 -0.96 -2.18 6.58
CA LEU A 77 -1.94 -2.72 5.63
C LEU A 77 -2.04 -4.24 5.77
N LEU A 78 -0.90 -4.93 5.83
CA LEU A 78 -0.89 -6.38 5.99
C LEU A 78 -1.46 -6.81 7.34
N GLY A 79 -1.10 -6.10 8.41
CA GLY A 79 -1.64 -6.31 9.75
C GLY A 79 -3.15 -6.08 9.76
N LEU A 80 -3.61 -4.93 9.26
CA LEU A 80 -5.03 -4.61 9.19
C LEU A 80 -5.79 -5.64 8.36
N PHE A 81 -5.27 -6.02 7.20
CA PHE A 81 -5.88 -7.05 6.35
C PHE A 81 -6.00 -8.39 7.08
N PHE A 82 -4.93 -8.78 7.80
CA PHE A 82 -4.95 -10.00 8.61
C PHE A 82 -6.01 -9.93 9.71
N TYR A 83 -6.04 -8.87 10.50
CA TYR A 83 -6.96 -8.75 11.64
C TYR A 83 -8.40 -8.50 11.22
N LEU A 84 -8.64 -7.83 10.10
CA LEU A 84 -9.99 -7.46 9.63
C LEU A 84 -10.62 -8.54 8.75
N PHE A 85 -9.83 -9.30 7.99
CA PHE A 85 -10.35 -10.31 7.07
C PHE A 85 -9.94 -11.72 7.48
N LEU A 86 -8.64 -12.02 7.52
CA LEU A 86 -8.18 -13.40 7.73
C LEU A 86 -8.55 -13.94 9.12
N LEU A 87 -8.32 -13.15 10.17
CA LEU A 87 -8.60 -13.54 11.55
C LEU A 87 -10.08 -13.83 11.77
N PRO A 88 -11.04 -12.94 11.42
CA PRO A 88 -12.45 -13.23 11.63
C PRO A 88 -12.94 -14.38 10.75
N ILE A 89 -12.48 -14.51 9.50
CA ILE A 89 -12.82 -15.66 8.65
C ILE A 89 -12.35 -16.96 9.31
N GLY A 90 -11.10 -17.02 9.76
CA GLY A 90 -10.55 -18.19 10.45
C GLY A 90 -11.28 -18.50 11.76
N PHE A 91 -11.66 -17.45 12.50
CA PHE A 91 -12.44 -17.58 13.74
C PHE A 91 -13.83 -18.16 13.46
N ILE A 92 -14.52 -17.67 12.44
CA ILE A 92 -15.83 -18.20 12.00
C ILE A 92 -15.72 -19.67 11.58
N ILE A 93 -14.70 -20.04 10.80
CA ILE A 93 -14.48 -21.44 10.39
C ILE A 93 -14.27 -22.34 11.62
N ARG A 94 -13.48 -21.86 12.60
CA ARG A 94 -13.23 -22.58 13.85
C ARG A 94 -14.49 -22.76 14.70
N LEU A 95 -15.31 -21.71 14.81
CA LEU A 95 -16.62 -21.78 15.48
C LEU A 95 -17.61 -22.70 14.77
N SER A 96 -17.56 -22.77 13.44
CA SER A 96 -18.36 -23.69 12.63
C SER A 96 -17.98 -25.16 12.81
N GLY A 97 -16.93 -25.48 13.59
CA GLY A 97 -16.47 -26.85 13.81
C GLY A 97 -15.80 -27.49 12.58
N ARG A 98 -15.52 -26.70 11.54
CA ARG A 98 -14.80 -27.17 10.35
C ARG A 98 -13.31 -27.10 10.63
N ASP A 99 -12.66 -28.25 10.62
CA ASP A 99 -11.20 -28.37 10.66
C ASP A 99 -10.69 -28.78 9.27
N PRO A 100 -10.53 -27.83 8.32
CA PRO A 100 -10.10 -28.15 6.96
C PRO A 100 -8.68 -28.73 6.89
N MET A 101 -7.91 -28.62 7.97
CA MET A 101 -6.54 -29.14 8.04
C MET A 101 -6.41 -30.41 8.88
N HIS A 102 -7.52 -30.99 9.36
CA HIS A 102 -7.53 -32.18 10.21
C HIS A 102 -6.46 -32.11 11.31
N ARG A 103 -6.33 -30.95 11.97
CA ARG A 103 -5.27 -30.64 12.93
C ARG A 103 -5.45 -31.38 14.24
N ASN A 104 -6.66 -31.83 14.54
CA ASN A 104 -6.93 -32.63 15.73
C ASN A 104 -6.43 -34.07 15.54
N PRO A 105 -5.44 -34.55 16.31
CA PRO A 105 -4.97 -35.91 16.20
C PRO A 105 -6.08 -36.90 16.60
N ASP A 106 -6.43 -37.81 15.69
CA ASP A 106 -7.33 -38.94 15.91
C ASP A 106 -6.53 -40.14 16.46
N PRO A 107 -6.73 -40.54 17.74
CA PRO A 107 -6.05 -41.69 18.33
C PRO A 107 -6.41 -43.03 17.67
N LYS A 108 -7.51 -43.10 16.90
CA LYS A 108 -7.98 -44.31 16.23
C LYS A 108 -7.53 -44.38 14.76
N ALA A 109 -6.92 -43.31 14.23
CA ALA A 109 -6.43 -43.29 12.87
C ALA A 109 -5.18 -44.18 12.72
N LYS A 110 -5.25 -45.17 11.82
CA LYS A 110 -4.10 -46.02 11.47
C LYS A 110 -3.00 -45.26 10.73
N THR A 111 -3.37 -44.19 10.02
CA THR A 111 -2.47 -43.33 9.24
C THR A 111 -3.16 -42.00 8.92
N TYR A 112 -2.40 -40.90 8.92
CA TYR A 112 -2.87 -39.57 8.49
C TYR A 112 -2.57 -39.29 7.00
N TRP A 113 -1.91 -40.21 6.31
CA TRP A 113 -1.58 -40.05 4.90
C TRP A 113 -2.84 -40.11 4.05
N THR A 114 -3.17 -39.00 3.40
CA THR A 114 -4.21 -38.94 2.37
C THR A 114 -3.66 -39.51 1.06
N PRO A 115 -4.39 -40.42 0.38
CA PRO A 115 -3.96 -40.95 -0.91
C PRO A 115 -3.92 -39.83 -1.94
N VAL A 116 -2.79 -39.71 -2.65
CA VAL A 116 -2.67 -38.78 -3.78
C VAL A 116 -3.47 -39.36 -4.95
N THR A 117 -4.65 -38.83 -5.20
CA THR A 117 -5.38 -39.09 -6.45
C THR A 117 -4.67 -38.34 -7.56
N ARG A 118 -3.87 -39.05 -8.37
CA ARG A 118 -3.37 -38.47 -9.62
C ARG A 118 -4.55 -38.37 -10.56
N HIS A 119 -4.93 -37.15 -10.92
CA HIS A 119 -5.84 -36.88 -12.03
C HIS A 119 -5.06 -37.15 -13.33
N SER A 120 -4.85 -38.42 -13.65
CA SER A 120 -4.31 -38.86 -14.94
C SER A 120 -5.46 -39.13 -15.90
N ASP A 121 -6.33 -38.14 -16.08
CA ASP A 121 -7.39 -38.17 -17.08
C ASP A 121 -6.83 -37.71 -18.43
N GLU A 122 -7.40 -38.24 -19.52
CA GLU A 122 -6.95 -37.96 -20.89
C GLU A 122 -6.96 -36.45 -21.22
N ASP A 123 -7.90 -35.72 -20.62
CA ASP A 123 -7.99 -34.26 -20.72
C ASP A 123 -6.81 -33.55 -20.02
N THR A 124 -6.28 -34.11 -18.92
CA THR A 124 -5.14 -33.52 -18.18
C THR A 124 -3.82 -33.66 -18.95
N PHE A 125 -3.67 -34.71 -19.77
CA PHE A 125 -2.47 -34.91 -20.58
C PHE A 125 -2.32 -33.88 -21.71
N ARG A 126 -3.42 -33.28 -22.17
CA ARG A 126 -3.38 -32.25 -23.22
C ARG A 126 -2.81 -30.92 -22.75
N ASP A 127 -2.95 -30.59 -21.46
CA ASP A 127 -2.47 -29.33 -20.88
C ASP A 127 -0.97 -29.35 -20.51
N MET A 128 -0.29 -30.50 -20.63
CA MET A 128 1.12 -30.67 -20.27
C MET A 128 2.11 -30.41 -21.42
N PHE A 129 1.64 -30.28 -22.67
CA PHE A 129 2.47 -30.10 -23.87
C PHE A 129 2.02 -28.88 -24.67
#